data_AF-A0A2P4S594-F1
#
_entry.id   AF-A0A2P4S594-F1
#
_cell.length_a   1.000
_cell.length_b   1.000
_cell.length_c   1.000
_cell.angle_alpha   90.00
_cell.angle_beta   90.00
_cell.angle_gamma   90.00
#
_symmetry.space_group_name_H-M   'P 1'
#
loop_
_entity.id
_entity.type
_entity.pdbx_description
1 polymer ?
#
loop_
_entity_poly.entity_id
_entity_poly.type
_entity_poly.pdbx_seq_one_letter_code
_entity_poly.pdbx_strand_id
1 'polypeptide(L)'
;MVPRWLAAVLLRSGMLHWLSPIFRMAASSHSQEVARLTANRDLRALLSYLFYGTAPCDSSFLVNVLMVHHYQRGAWYPRGGASEIAFHTVPLIERAGGAVLVRATVTRILVSPDGTAVGVAVQKGGEEEEVEIQARIVISDAGTFNTFGKLLPAPLRAHPGV
;
A
#
# COMPACT_ATOMS: atom_id res chain seq x y z
N MET A 1 14.49 -15.22 6.43
CA MET A 1 14.38 -13.82 6.88
C MET A 1 15.73 -13.39 7.46
N VAL A 2 16.21 -12.18 7.14
CA VAL A 2 17.48 -11.66 7.71
C VAL A 2 17.24 -11.28 9.18
N PRO A 3 18.12 -11.68 10.12
CA PRO A 3 18.00 -11.26 11.51
C PRO A 3 17.98 -9.73 11.63
N ARG A 4 17.07 -9.17 12.45
CA ARG A 4 16.90 -7.71 12.60
C ARG A 4 18.20 -7.00 12.97
N TRP A 5 19.03 -7.60 13.83
CA TRP A 5 20.31 -7.04 14.24
C TRP A 5 21.27 -6.90 13.05
N LEU A 6 21.30 -7.90 12.16
CA LEU A 6 22.16 -7.90 10.97
C LEU A 6 21.68 -6.85 9.96
N ALA A 7 20.37 -6.78 9.73
CA ALA A 7 19.78 -5.73 8.89
C ALA A 7 20.10 -4.33 9.43
N ALA A 8 19.97 -4.12 10.75
CA ALA A 8 20.29 -2.85 11.39
C ALA A 8 21.77 -2.48 11.25
N VAL A 9 22.70 -3.43 11.41
CA VAL A 9 24.14 -3.21 11.21
C VAL A 9 24.43 -2.83 9.76
N LEU A 10 23.86 -3.55 8.79
CA LEU A 10 24.07 -3.29 7.36
C LEU A 10 23.53 -1.91 6.93
N LEU A 11 22.39 -1.49 7.48
CA LEU A 11 21.80 -0.18 7.23
C LEU A 11 22.62 0.94 7.90
N ARG A 12 23.00 0.78 9.17
CA ARG A 12 23.74 1.80 9.94
C ARG A 12 25.18 1.99 9.46
N SER A 13 25.83 0.91 9.04
CA SER A 13 27.21 0.96 8.53
C SER A 13 27.30 1.54 7.11
N GLY A 14 26.18 1.65 6.39
CA GLY A 14 26.16 2.08 4.99
C GLY A 14 26.83 1.09 4.03
N MET A 15 27.18 -0.13 4.49
CA MET A 15 27.80 -1.17 3.66
C MET A 15 26.93 -1.52 2.44
N LEU A 16 25.61 -1.39 2.56
CA LEU A 16 24.68 -1.63 1.44
C LEU A 16 24.88 -0.63 0.28
N HIS A 17 25.37 0.58 0.54
CA HIS A 17 25.64 1.58 -0.51
C HIS A 17 26.77 1.17 -1.46
N TRP A 18 27.57 0.18 -1.07
CA TRP A 18 28.71 -0.33 -1.84
C TRP A 18 28.26 -1.42 -2.84
N LEU A 19 27.13 -2.07 -2.56
CA LEU A 19 26.56 -3.11 -3.42
C LEU A 19 25.81 -2.50 -4.61
N SER A 20 25.09 -1.38 -4.39
CA SER A 20 24.34 -0.71 -5.44
C SER A 20 24.03 0.75 -5.11
N PRO A 21 24.03 1.67 -6.09
CA PRO A 21 23.55 3.04 -5.94
C PRO A 21 22.11 3.13 -5.43
N ILE A 22 21.28 2.10 -5.67
CA ILE A 22 19.87 2.05 -5.28
C ILE A 22 19.70 2.25 -3.77
N PHE A 23 20.55 1.64 -2.94
CA PHE A 23 20.44 1.76 -1.48
C PHE A 23 20.72 3.19 -1.00
N ARG A 24 21.67 3.87 -1.66
CA ARG A 24 21.98 5.27 -1.36
C ARG A 24 20.82 6.18 -1.76
N MET A 25 20.27 5.96 -2.96
CA MET A 25 19.10 6.71 -3.45
C MET A 25 17.86 6.46 -2.60
N ALA A 26 17.71 5.24 -2.07
CA ALA A 26 16.60 4.88 -1.18
C ALA A 26 16.68 5.66 0.13
N ALA A 27 17.89 5.80 0.68
CA ALA A 27 18.15 6.48 1.95
C ALA A 27 18.26 8.02 1.83
N SER A 28 18.44 8.56 0.63
CA SER A 28 18.56 10.01 0.41
C SER A 28 17.20 10.69 0.26
N SER A 29 17.08 11.88 0.84
CA SER A 29 15.92 12.75 0.67
C SER A 29 15.84 13.30 -0.75
N HIS A 30 14.64 13.32 -1.34
CA HIS A 30 14.41 13.85 -2.69
C HIS A 30 14.88 15.31 -2.83
N SER A 31 14.55 16.15 -1.85
CA SER A 31 14.95 17.57 -1.83
C SER A 31 16.48 17.76 -1.83
N GLN A 32 17.22 16.89 -1.14
CA GLN A 32 18.68 16.95 -1.05
C GLN A 32 19.32 16.60 -2.39
N GLU A 33 18.84 15.53 -3.04
CA GLU A 33 19.40 15.11 -4.33
C GLU A 33 19.06 16.10 -5.44
N VAL A 34 17.83 16.62 -5.49
CA VAL A 34 17.44 17.66 -6.44
C VAL A 34 18.26 18.94 -6.24
N ALA A 35 18.59 19.30 -5.00
CA ALA A 35 19.45 20.45 -4.72
C ALA A 35 20.88 20.29 -5.27
N ARG A 36 21.39 19.06 -5.40
CA ARG A 36 22.68 18.77 -6.03
C ARG A 36 22.65 18.85 -7.55
N LEU A 37 21.49 18.62 -8.17
CA LEU A 37 21.34 18.66 -9.63
C LEU A 37 21.29 20.08 -10.19
N THR A 38 20.76 21.04 -9.43
CA THR A 38 20.60 22.41 -9.90
C THR A 38 20.50 23.43 -8.76
N ALA A 39 20.94 24.66 -9.00
CA ALA A 39 20.73 25.80 -8.11
C ALA A 39 19.43 26.58 -8.42
N ASN A 40 18.79 26.34 -9.57
CA ASN A 40 17.58 27.05 -9.98
C ASN A 40 16.38 26.60 -9.14
N ARG A 41 15.76 27.53 -8.41
CA ARG A 41 14.65 27.25 -7.49
C ARG A 41 13.40 26.73 -8.19
N ASP A 42 13.09 27.24 -9.37
CA ASP A 42 11.92 26.82 -10.15
C ASP A 42 12.10 25.39 -10.66
N LEU A 43 13.31 25.05 -11.13
CA LEU A 43 13.62 23.69 -11.57
C LEU A 43 13.58 22.71 -10.38
N ARG A 44 14.05 23.13 -9.20
CA ARG A 44 13.90 22.31 -7.98
C ARG A 44 12.44 22.04 -7.65
N ALA A 45 11.58 23.06 -7.75
CA ALA A 45 10.15 22.91 -7.52
C ALA A 45 9.51 21.95 -8.52
N LEU A 46 9.81 22.08 -9.82
CA LEU A 46 9.31 21.18 -10.86
C LEU A 46 9.76 19.73 -10.66
N LEU A 47 11.03 19.50 -10.36
CA LEU A 47 11.54 18.14 -10.09
C LEU A 47 10.98 17.55 -8.79
N SER A 48 10.50 18.40 -7.88
CA SER A 48 9.88 18.03 -6.61
C SER A 48 8.36 17.87 -6.66
N TYR A 49 7.74 18.20 -7.79
CA TYR A 49 6.28 18.24 -7.95
C TYR A 49 5.61 16.85 -7.98
N LEU A 50 6.38 15.77 -8.08
CA LEU A 50 5.81 14.45 -8.30
C LEU A 50 4.99 13.93 -7.09
N PHE A 51 3.78 13.45 -7.36
CA PHE A 51 2.75 13.13 -6.38
C PHE A 51 2.91 11.74 -5.76
N TYR A 52 3.38 11.67 -4.52
CA TYR A 52 3.32 10.44 -3.68
C TYR A 52 2.87 10.73 -2.24
N GLY A 53 2.16 11.85 -2.02
CA GLY A 53 1.49 12.16 -0.76
C GLY A 53 2.40 12.52 0.42
N THR A 54 3.69 12.79 0.18
CA THR A 54 4.66 13.24 1.19
C THR A 54 5.50 14.39 0.67
N ALA A 55 6.01 15.24 1.56
CA ALA A 55 6.85 16.36 1.18
C ALA A 55 8.21 15.87 0.62
N PRO A 56 8.82 16.60 -0.33
CA PRO A 56 10.15 16.27 -0.90
C PRO A 56 11.27 16.07 0.12
N CYS A 57 11.18 16.71 1.29
CA CYS A 57 12.15 16.51 2.37
C CYS A 57 12.02 15.15 3.04
N ASP A 58 10.81 14.60 3.08
CA ASP A 58 10.44 13.38 3.80
C ASP A 58 10.29 12.18 2.86
N SER A 59 10.55 12.37 1.57
CA SER A 59 10.43 11.34 0.55
C SER A 59 11.78 10.84 0.05
N SER A 60 11.80 9.58 -0.37
CA SER A 60 12.99 8.94 -0.94
C SER A 60 13.23 9.38 -2.38
N PHE A 61 14.47 9.74 -2.71
CA PHE A 61 14.86 10.05 -4.08
C PHE A 61 14.65 8.86 -5.03
N LEU A 62 14.86 7.62 -4.55
CA LEU A 62 14.64 6.42 -5.35
C LEU A 62 13.18 6.30 -5.82
N VAL A 63 12.20 6.58 -4.96
CA VAL A 63 10.77 6.52 -5.32
C VAL A 63 10.47 7.51 -6.44
N ASN A 64 11.08 8.70 -6.39
CA ASN A 64 10.95 9.69 -7.44
C ASN A 64 11.52 9.18 -8.78
N VAL A 65 12.74 8.63 -8.77
CA VAL A 65 13.37 8.09 -9.99
C VAL A 65 12.59 6.93 -10.58
N LEU A 66 12.07 6.01 -9.75
CA LEU A 66 11.26 4.89 -10.21
C LEU A 66 9.96 5.35 -10.88
N MET A 67 9.35 6.41 -10.36
CA MET A 67 8.16 7.00 -10.97
C MET A 67 8.47 7.70 -12.29
N VAL A 68 9.55 8.47 -12.38
CA VAL A 68 10.00 9.04 -13.66
C VAL A 68 10.23 7.91 -14.68
N HIS A 69 10.91 6.84 -14.27
CA HIS A 69 11.14 5.66 -15.10
C HIS A 69 9.82 4.97 -15.51
N HIS A 70 8.83 4.87 -14.62
CA HIS A 70 7.50 4.34 -14.95
C HIS A 70 6.85 5.11 -16.10
N TYR A 71 6.94 6.45 -16.07
CA TYR A 71 6.37 7.32 -17.10
C TYR A 71 7.20 7.44 -18.38
N GLN A 72 8.45 6.94 -18.42
CA GLN A 72 9.28 6.99 -19.63
C GLN A 72 8.66 6.28 -20.83
N ARG A 73 7.79 5.29 -20.59
CA ARG A 73 7.06 4.59 -21.66
C ARG A 73 5.75 5.25 -22.04
N GLY A 74 5.39 6.35 -21.39
CA GLY A 74 4.11 7.04 -21.55
C GLY A 74 3.17 6.84 -20.38
N ALA A 75 2.06 7.58 -20.42
CA ALA A 75 0.92 7.44 -19.52
C ALA A 75 -0.33 7.18 -20.37
N TRP A 76 -1.21 6.30 -19.91
CA TRP A 76 -2.46 6.00 -20.59
C TRP A 76 -3.63 6.23 -19.66
N TYR A 77 -4.71 6.76 -20.21
CA TYR A 77 -5.97 6.92 -19.51
C TYR A 77 -7.04 6.11 -20.23
N PRO A 78 -7.79 5.24 -19.53
CA PRO A 78 -8.82 4.43 -20.15
C PRO A 78 -9.92 5.32 -20.75
N ARG A 79 -10.30 5.01 -22.00
CA ARG A 79 -11.46 5.64 -22.64
C ARG A 79 -12.71 5.26 -21.84
N GLY A 80 -13.44 6.24 -21.33
CA GLY A 80 -14.58 6.04 -20.41
C GLY A 80 -14.25 6.35 -18.95
N GLY A 81 -12.96 6.51 -18.61
CA GLY A 81 -12.51 6.91 -17.28
C GLY A 81 -12.02 5.75 -16.42
N ALA A 82 -11.46 6.06 -15.25
CA ALA A 82 -10.81 5.07 -14.38
C ALA A 82 -11.74 3.91 -13.95
N SER A 83 -13.04 4.16 -13.84
CA SER A 83 -14.05 3.15 -13.49
C SER A 83 -14.12 1.99 -14.48
N GLU A 84 -13.68 2.17 -15.72
CA GLU A 84 -13.63 1.12 -16.75
C GLU A 84 -12.76 -0.06 -16.32
N ILE A 85 -11.71 0.18 -15.52
CA ILE A 85 -10.84 -0.89 -15.00
C ILE A 85 -11.65 -1.84 -14.12
N ALA A 86 -12.39 -1.31 -13.15
CA ALA A 86 -13.23 -2.11 -12.27
C ALA A 86 -14.38 -2.77 -13.06
N PHE A 87 -15.05 -1.99 -13.91
CA PHE A 87 -16.18 -2.47 -14.73
C PHE A 87 -15.80 -3.68 -15.59
N HIS A 88 -14.64 -3.66 -16.25
CA HIS A 88 -14.17 -4.79 -17.06
C HIS A 88 -13.53 -5.93 -16.26
N THR A 89 -13.11 -5.69 -15.01
CA THR A 89 -12.57 -6.73 -14.12
C THR A 89 -13.68 -7.61 -13.54
N VAL A 90 -14.85 -7.05 -13.22
CA VAL A 90 -15.97 -7.80 -12.60
C VAL A 90 -16.36 -9.05 -13.40
N PRO A 91 -16.62 -8.99 -14.72
CA PRO A 91 -17.00 -10.17 -15.49
C PRO A 91 -15.90 -11.25 -15.55
N LEU A 92 -14.62 -10.87 -15.41
CA LEU A 92 -13.51 -11.84 -15.37
C LEU A 92 -13.55 -12.65 -14.07
N ILE A 93 -13.83 -12.00 -12.94
CA ILE A 93 -14.00 -12.65 -11.64
C ILE A 93 -15.21 -13.60 -11.67
N GLU A 94 -16.35 -13.12 -12.19
CA GLU A 94 -17.59 -13.91 -12.25
C GLU A 94 -17.45 -15.13 -13.15
N ARG A 95 -16.81 -14.99 -14.33
CA ARG A 95 -16.53 -16.13 -15.22
C ARG A 95 -15.60 -17.17 -14.61
N ALA A 96 -14.73 -16.77 -13.67
CA ALA A 96 -13.89 -17.68 -12.91
C ALA A 96 -14.64 -18.37 -11.74
N GLY A 97 -15.95 -18.11 -11.58
CA GLY A 97 -16.78 -18.65 -10.50
C GLY A 97 -16.79 -17.82 -9.22
N GLY A 98 -16.21 -16.63 -9.24
CA GLY A 98 -16.25 -15.68 -8.13
C GLY A 98 -17.50 -14.81 -8.13
N ALA A 99 -17.58 -13.91 -7.14
CA ALA A 99 -18.63 -12.90 -7.05
C ALA A 99 -18.04 -11.56 -6.60
N VAL A 100 -18.60 -10.45 -7.10
CA VAL A 100 -18.25 -9.10 -6.66
C VAL A 100 -19.48 -8.47 -6.01
N LEU A 101 -19.41 -8.28 -4.69
CA LEU A 101 -20.51 -7.74 -3.91
C LEU A 101 -20.26 -6.26 -3.62
N VAL A 102 -21.19 -5.40 -4.03
CA VAL A 102 -21.21 -3.97 -3.72
C VAL A 102 -22.25 -3.67 -2.65
N ARG A 103 -22.12 -2.54 -1.95
CA ARG A 103 -22.99 -2.19 -0.81
C ARG A 103 -22.99 -3.29 0.28
N ALA A 104 -21.87 -3.99 0.39
CA ALA A 104 -21.63 -5.10 1.29
C ALA A 104 -20.50 -4.70 2.26
N THR A 105 -20.79 -3.76 3.16
CA THR A 105 -19.79 -3.22 4.08
C THR A 105 -19.34 -4.31 5.05
N VAL A 106 -18.05 -4.64 5.03
CA VAL A 106 -17.43 -5.53 6.03
C VAL A 106 -17.29 -4.75 7.34
N THR A 107 -17.83 -5.30 8.42
CA THR A 107 -17.81 -4.68 9.76
C THR A 107 -16.77 -5.28 10.68
N ARG A 108 -16.52 -6.60 10.57
CA ARG A 108 -15.44 -7.29 11.28
C ARG A 108 -14.81 -8.43 10.46
N ILE A 109 -13.56 -8.73 10.74
CA ILE A 109 -12.89 -9.97 10.35
C ILE A 109 -13.19 -11.01 11.42
N LEU A 110 -13.63 -12.20 10.99
CA LEU A 110 -13.86 -13.35 11.87
C LEU A 110 -12.51 -14.03 12.10
N VAL A 111 -12.17 -14.26 13.36
CA VAL A 111 -10.90 -14.86 13.75
C VAL A 111 -11.16 -16.01 14.72
N SER A 112 -10.52 -17.15 14.47
CA SER A 112 -10.60 -18.32 15.34
C SER A 112 -9.81 -18.11 16.64
N PRO A 113 -10.00 -18.96 17.67
CA PRO A 113 -9.30 -18.82 18.96
C PRO A 113 -7.77 -18.86 18.86
N ASP A 114 -7.22 -19.53 17.85
CA ASP A 114 -5.78 -19.60 17.55
C ASP A 114 -5.24 -18.37 16.78
N GLY A 115 -6.10 -17.39 16.45
CA GLY A 115 -5.71 -16.16 15.77
C GLY A 115 -5.77 -16.22 14.24
N THR A 116 -6.32 -17.29 13.66
CA THR A 116 -6.44 -17.46 12.21
C THR A 116 -7.70 -16.76 11.67
N ALA A 117 -7.56 -15.95 10.62
CA ALA A 117 -8.73 -15.35 9.96
C ALA A 117 -9.56 -16.44 9.25
N VAL A 118 -10.85 -16.51 9.56
CA VAL A 118 -11.78 -17.56 9.08
C VAL A 118 -12.96 -17.02 8.29
N GLY A 119 -13.04 -15.70 8.10
CA GLY A 119 -14.12 -15.08 7.35
C GLY A 119 -14.30 -13.60 7.66
N VAL A 120 -15.45 -13.07 7.28
CA VAL A 120 -15.86 -11.68 7.52
C VAL A 120 -17.32 -11.60 7.90
N ALA A 121 -17.68 -10.64 8.76
CA ALA A 121 -19.06 -10.23 8.93
C ALA A 121 -19.36 -9.04 8.01
N VAL A 122 -20.50 -9.10 7.34
CA VAL A 122 -20.95 -8.12 6.36
C VAL A 122 -22.30 -7.58 6.80
N GLN A 123 -22.46 -6.26 6.78
CA GLN A 123 -23.73 -5.63 7.11
C GLN A 123 -24.82 -6.00 6.09
N LYS A 124 -26.00 -6.38 6.59
CA LYS A 124 -27.17 -6.74 5.79
C LYS A 124 -28.35 -5.86 6.24
N GLY A 125 -28.77 -4.92 5.41
CA GLY A 125 -29.95 -4.10 5.72
C GLY A 125 -29.67 -2.99 6.73
N GLY A 126 -30.44 -2.94 7.83
CA GLY A 126 -30.28 -1.94 8.89
C GLY A 126 -28.95 -2.07 9.65
N GLU A 127 -28.65 -1.10 10.51
CA GLU A 127 -27.30 -0.99 11.10
C GLU A 127 -26.86 -2.20 11.95
N GLU A 128 -27.81 -2.93 12.54
CA GLU A 128 -27.54 -4.01 13.51
C GLU A 128 -27.57 -5.43 12.91
N GLU A 129 -28.03 -5.62 11.67
CA GLU A 129 -28.12 -6.95 11.07
C GLU A 129 -26.86 -7.25 10.24
N GLU A 130 -26.21 -8.37 10.55
CA GLU A 130 -24.99 -8.82 9.88
C GLU A 130 -25.12 -10.26 9.40
N VAL A 131 -24.43 -10.58 8.31
CA VAL A 131 -24.24 -11.94 7.80
C VAL A 131 -22.78 -12.29 7.80
N GLU A 132 -22.46 -13.47 8.32
CA GLU A 132 -21.11 -14.01 8.31
C GLU A 132 -20.85 -14.78 7.01
N ILE A 133 -19.72 -14.47 6.38
CA ILE A 133 -19.20 -15.17 5.21
C ILE A 133 -17.90 -15.85 5.62
N GLN A 134 -17.93 -17.19 5.63
CA GLN A 134 -16.77 -18.01 5.95
C GLN A 134 -15.81 -18.07 4.77
N ALA A 135 -14.52 -17.90 5.04
CA ALA A 135 -13.46 -17.95 4.03
C ALA A 135 -12.17 -18.52 4.62
N ARG A 136 -11.50 -19.39 3.86
CA ARG A 136 -10.21 -19.96 4.28
C ARG A 136 -9.07 -18.94 4.27
N ILE A 137 -9.20 -17.88 3.47
CA ILE A 137 -8.22 -16.82 3.31
C ILE A 137 -8.98 -15.50 3.23
N VAL A 138 -8.54 -14.51 4.00
CA VAL A 138 -9.06 -13.14 3.96
C VAL A 138 -7.92 -12.23 3.49
N ILE A 139 -8.12 -11.56 2.35
CA ILE A 139 -7.21 -10.52 1.84
C ILE A 139 -7.89 -9.18 2.06
N SER A 140 -7.29 -8.31 2.88
CA SER A 140 -7.88 -7.01 3.22
C SER A 140 -7.19 -5.89 2.45
N ASP A 141 -7.95 -5.24 1.54
CA ASP A 141 -7.53 -4.02 0.84
C ASP A 141 -8.18 -2.75 1.43
N ALA A 142 -8.67 -2.83 2.67
CA ALA A 142 -9.26 -1.68 3.37
C ALA A 142 -8.21 -0.66 3.88
N GLY A 143 -6.92 -0.95 3.67
CA GLY A 143 -5.79 -0.20 4.20
C GLY A 143 -5.48 -0.53 5.66
N THR A 144 -4.20 -0.47 6.03
CA THR A 144 -3.66 -0.91 7.33
C THR A 144 -4.43 -0.35 8.52
N PHE A 145 -4.73 0.95 8.54
CA PHE A 145 -5.43 1.57 9.66
C PHE A 145 -6.87 1.06 9.84
N ASN A 146 -7.59 0.78 8.77
CA ASN A 146 -8.96 0.26 8.89
C ASN A 146 -8.92 -1.23 9.26
N THR A 147 -8.05 -2.02 8.61
CA THR A 147 -7.91 -3.45 8.89
C THR A 147 -7.54 -3.69 10.36
N PHE A 148 -6.46 -3.07 10.83
CA PHE A 148 -5.94 -3.31 12.17
C PHE A 148 -6.58 -2.43 13.25
N GLY A 149 -7.05 -1.23 12.90
CA GLY A 149 -7.68 -0.32 13.86
C GLY A 149 -9.17 -0.57 14.08
N LYS A 150 -9.90 -1.09 13.07
CA LYS A 150 -11.37 -1.19 13.11
C LYS A 150 -11.90 -2.59 12.88
N LEU A 151 -11.44 -3.27 11.82
CA LEU A 151 -12.03 -4.54 11.37
C LEU A 151 -11.57 -5.75 12.19
N LEU A 152 -10.37 -5.70 12.78
CA LEU A 152 -9.93 -6.76 13.68
C LEU A 152 -10.65 -6.72 15.04
N PRO A 153 -11.00 -7.88 15.61
CA PRO A 153 -11.58 -7.96 16.95
C PRO A 153 -10.71 -7.27 18.02
N ALA A 154 -11.36 -6.62 19.00
CA ALA A 154 -10.68 -5.86 20.06
C ALA A 154 -9.53 -6.60 20.78
N PRO A 155 -9.65 -7.91 21.13
CA PRO A 155 -8.56 -8.63 21.79
C PRO A 155 -7.28 -8.71 20.96
N LEU A 156 -7.40 -8.77 19.62
CA LEU A 156 -6.26 -8.89 18.71
C LEU A 156 -5.64 -7.54 18.37
N ARG A 157 -6.42 -6.46 18.39
CA ARG A 157 -5.93 -5.08 18.20
C ARG A 157 -4.92 -4.67 19.28
N ALA A 158 -4.99 -5.27 20.46
CA ALA A 158 -4.09 -4.99 21.58
C ALA A 158 -2.80 -5.84 21.57
N HIS A 159 -2.64 -6.74 20.60
CA HIS A 159 -1.48 -7.63 20.55
C HIS A 159 -0.23 -6.87 20.06
N PRO A 160 0.95 -6.98 20.71
CA PRO A 160 2.15 -6.18 20.37
C PRO A 160 2.74 -6.42 18.97
N GLY A 161 2.32 -7.51 18.32
CA GLY A 161 2.74 -7.89 16.97
C GLY A 161 1.82 -7.40 15.86
N VAL A 162 0.74 -6.71 16.22
CA VAL A 162 -0.25 -6.08 15.35
C VAL A 162 -0.10 -4.56 15.45
#